data_AF-A0A151H9A0-F1
#
_entry.id   AF-A0A151H9A0-F1
#
_cell.length_a   1.000
_cell.length_b   1.000
_cell.length_c   1.000
_cell.angle_alpha   90.00
_cell.angle_beta   90.00
_cell.angle_gamma   90.00
#
_symmetry.space_group_name_H-M   'P 1'
#
loop_
_entity.id
_entity.type
_entity.pdbx_description
1 polymer ?
#
loop_
_entity_poly.entity_id
_entity_poly.type
_entity_poly.pdbx_seq_one_letter_code
_entity_poly.pdbx_strand_id
1 'polypeptide(L)'
;MAMTGEEKGGNGASNSCCGQARAKPLVMPLISDMHTHLRQDEMAEFVTPMIKKGGCRCVLVMPNTIPPVTTCAQAAAYRERLVRIDPNVDYMMTLFLSPEVSADDLRQNAKMCHVTGIKSYPKGVTTNSDQGVESYEQYYGIFEAMQELGLTLHLHGEVPGVAPLDAEEAFIPFFEQIHSRFPSLKIVLEHVSTAAAIQAVKRMPANVAATITPHHLMLTVDDVVKPDAIKRAMETAAHRGLCCAEAVEKPHNFCKPLAKTKRDRDALRQVIQDGDTHFFLGSDSAPHPRLAKESSPPAAGVFTQPLLLAYLVSIFAELGCISKLREFADGHAAAFFGFEAATLEENLECAVIQPTPQRVPSIFKFPGQENEGVVPFMASLELPYTVEVRRFSPSLLKECDEI
;
A
#
# COMPACT_ATOMS: atom_id res chain seq x y z
N MET A 1 40.82 -62.99 13.51
CA MET A 1 40.78 -63.42 14.93
C MET A 1 40.84 -62.16 15.79
N ALA A 2 39.70 -61.79 16.36
CA ALA A 2 39.48 -61.55 17.80
C ALA A 2 39.94 -60.14 18.25
N MET A 3 38.99 -59.23 18.54
CA MET A 3 38.49 -58.86 19.90
C MET A 3 39.57 -58.06 20.66
N THR A 4 39.39 -56.88 21.26
CA THR A 4 38.28 -56.11 21.85
C THR A 4 38.91 -54.81 22.38
N GLY A 5 38.15 -53.72 22.52
CA GLY A 5 38.63 -52.55 23.27
C GLY A 5 37.59 -51.45 23.36
N GLU A 6 36.80 -51.45 24.43
CA GLU A 6 36.04 -50.28 24.89
C GLU A 6 37.00 -49.23 25.46
N GLU A 7 36.84 -47.97 25.07
CA GLU A 7 37.32 -46.83 25.85
C GLU A 7 36.20 -45.81 26.04
N LYS A 8 35.85 -45.60 27.32
CA LYS A 8 35.11 -44.42 27.80
C LYS A 8 36.09 -43.26 27.92
N GLY A 9 35.79 -42.14 27.27
CA GLY A 9 36.46 -40.87 27.50
C GLY A 9 35.50 -39.73 27.18
N GLY A 10 34.85 -39.19 28.21
CA GLY A 10 34.08 -37.96 28.07
C GLY A 10 35.01 -36.76 27.94
N ASN A 11 34.67 -35.82 27.06
CA ASN A 11 35.03 -34.44 27.28
C ASN A 11 34.00 -33.52 26.63
N GLY A 12 33.45 -32.62 27.46
CA GLY A 12 32.27 -31.81 27.17
C GLY A 12 32.44 -30.91 25.95
N ALA A 13 31.47 -31.00 25.04
CA ALA A 13 31.18 -29.91 24.12
C ALA A 13 30.56 -28.77 24.93
N SER A 14 31.36 -27.75 25.21
CA SER A 14 30.91 -26.47 25.73
C SER A 14 29.83 -25.90 24.81
N ASN A 15 28.60 -25.88 25.29
CA ASN A 15 27.55 -24.98 24.81
C ASN A 15 28.10 -23.55 24.91
N SER A 16 28.63 -22.99 23.82
CA SER A 16 28.77 -21.54 23.72
C SER A 16 27.37 -20.99 23.46
N CYS A 17 26.64 -20.81 24.55
CA CYS A 17 25.45 -19.97 24.65
C CYS A 17 25.91 -18.53 24.39
N CYS A 18 26.17 -18.20 23.13
CA CYS A 18 26.38 -16.82 22.71
C CYS A 18 24.98 -16.20 22.70
N GLY A 19 24.59 -15.63 23.85
CA GLY A 19 23.37 -14.86 23.98
C GLY A 19 23.45 -13.69 23.00
N GLN A 20 22.85 -13.85 21.83
CA GLN A 20 22.44 -12.70 21.03
C GLN A 20 21.52 -11.90 21.95
N ALA A 21 21.98 -10.73 22.39
CA ALA A 21 21.13 -9.79 23.08
C ALA A 21 19.88 -9.62 22.20
N ARG A 22 18.71 -10.01 22.71
CA ARG A 22 17.45 -9.81 22.00
C ARG A 22 17.38 -8.33 21.66
N ALA A 23 17.12 -8.01 20.40
CA ALA A 23 16.86 -6.64 19.98
C ALA A 23 15.82 -6.02 20.93
N LYS A 24 16.03 -4.77 21.32
CA LYS A 24 15.10 -4.06 22.20
C LYS A 24 13.80 -3.80 21.41
N PRO A 25 12.61 -3.92 22.03
CA PRO A 25 11.36 -3.52 21.39
C PRO A 25 11.39 -2.06 20.93
N LEU A 26 10.62 -1.73 19.91
CA LEU A 26 10.48 -0.37 19.40
C LEU A 26 9.08 0.18 19.70
N VAL A 27 8.95 1.49 19.82
CA VAL A 27 7.67 2.18 19.96
C VAL A 27 7.60 3.35 19.00
N MET A 28 6.45 3.54 18.35
CA MET A 28 6.22 4.67 17.46
C MET A 28 4.74 5.07 17.43
N PRO A 29 4.41 6.30 17.04
CA PRO A 29 3.03 6.70 16.78
C PRO A 29 2.39 5.80 15.69
N LEU A 30 1.06 5.78 15.65
CA LEU A 30 0.36 5.13 14.53
C LEU A 30 0.63 5.85 13.20
N ILE A 31 0.59 5.10 12.10
CA ILE A 31 0.95 5.55 10.76
C ILE A 31 -0.27 6.05 9.95
N SER A 32 -0.01 6.66 8.80
CA SER A 32 -1.02 7.13 7.86
C SER A 32 -0.89 6.39 6.53
N ASP A 33 -1.97 5.74 6.07
CA ASP A 33 -1.99 4.99 4.80
C ASP A 33 -2.69 5.80 3.70
N MET A 34 -1.92 6.34 2.76
CA MET A 34 -2.44 7.23 1.73
C MET A 34 -3.00 6.51 0.51
N HIS A 35 -3.26 5.19 0.58
CA HIS A 35 -3.95 4.45 -0.48
C HIS A 35 -4.64 3.19 0.06
N THR A 36 -5.94 3.26 0.36
CA THR A 36 -6.67 2.14 0.96
C THR A 36 -8.00 1.86 0.27
N HIS A 37 -8.33 0.58 0.07
CA HIS A 37 -9.64 0.14 -0.43
C HIS A 37 -10.47 -0.54 0.66
N LEU A 38 -11.51 0.14 1.14
CA LEU A 38 -12.38 -0.38 2.21
C LEU A 38 -13.65 -1.07 1.69
N ARG A 39 -13.93 -0.99 0.38
CA ARG A 39 -15.11 -1.61 -0.27
C ARG A 39 -16.42 -1.11 0.36
N GLN A 40 -17.51 -1.88 0.27
CA GLN A 40 -18.82 -1.52 0.82
C GLN A 40 -19.41 -2.68 1.61
N ASP A 41 -20.48 -2.37 2.33
CA ASP A 41 -21.36 -3.33 3.01
C ASP A 41 -20.57 -4.30 3.91
N GLU A 42 -20.84 -5.60 3.84
CA GLU A 42 -20.21 -6.62 4.67
C GLU A 42 -18.68 -6.61 4.60
N MET A 43 -18.11 -6.31 3.43
CA MET A 43 -16.66 -6.23 3.28
C MET A 43 -16.09 -5.00 4.01
N ALA A 44 -16.79 -3.86 3.97
CA ALA A 44 -16.37 -2.67 4.72
C ALA A 44 -16.44 -2.88 6.23
N GLU A 45 -17.51 -3.51 6.72
CA GLU A 45 -17.64 -3.91 8.13
C GLU A 45 -16.52 -4.87 8.56
N PHE A 46 -16.10 -5.75 7.66
CA PHE A 46 -15.02 -6.69 7.90
C PHE A 46 -13.62 -6.05 7.94
N VAL A 47 -13.29 -5.17 6.98
CA VAL A 47 -11.93 -4.65 6.82
C VAL A 47 -11.64 -3.38 7.62
N THR A 48 -12.65 -2.55 7.87
CA THR A 48 -12.47 -1.26 8.57
C THR A 48 -11.84 -1.44 9.97
N PRO A 49 -12.26 -2.40 10.81
CA PRO A 49 -11.62 -2.65 12.10
C PRO A 49 -10.14 -3.08 11.99
N MET A 50 -9.70 -3.54 10.81
CA MET A 50 -8.33 -3.98 10.58
C MET A 50 -7.36 -2.82 10.33
N ILE A 51 -7.86 -1.61 10.08
CA ILE A 51 -7.03 -0.40 9.87
C ILE A 51 -6.17 -0.15 11.11
N LYS A 52 -6.79 -0.04 12.29
CA LYS A 52 -6.07 0.16 13.55
C LYS A 52 -5.21 -1.02 13.91
N LYS A 53 -5.68 -2.26 13.67
CA LYS A 53 -4.87 -3.47 13.88
C LYS A 53 -3.59 -3.45 13.03
N GLY A 54 -3.67 -2.90 11.82
CA GLY A 54 -2.54 -2.65 10.94
C GLY A 54 -1.58 -1.56 11.39
N GLY A 55 -1.90 -0.84 12.47
CA GLY A 55 -1.11 0.27 13.00
C GLY A 55 -1.47 1.64 12.44
N CYS A 56 -2.59 1.80 11.74
CA CYS A 56 -2.95 3.06 11.08
C CYS A 56 -3.94 3.90 11.90
N ARG A 57 -3.71 5.22 11.95
CA ARG A 57 -4.65 6.22 12.51
C ARG A 57 -5.47 6.93 11.43
N CYS A 58 -4.91 7.04 10.22
CA CYS A 58 -5.47 7.83 9.13
C CYS A 58 -5.37 7.03 7.84
N VAL A 59 -6.39 7.11 6.99
CA VAL A 59 -6.43 6.44 5.69
C VAL A 59 -7.01 7.34 4.61
N LEU A 60 -6.41 7.30 3.41
CA LEU A 60 -7.01 7.88 2.21
C LEU A 60 -7.85 6.80 1.50
N VAL A 61 -9.17 6.98 1.54
CA VAL A 61 -10.14 6.00 1.04
C VAL A 61 -10.35 6.17 -0.45
N MET A 62 -10.06 5.11 -1.20
CA MET A 62 -10.23 5.07 -2.66
C MET A 62 -11.69 4.90 -3.08
N PRO A 63 -12.14 5.50 -4.21
CA PRO A 63 -13.55 5.72 -4.51
C PRO A 63 -14.17 4.74 -5.52
N ASN A 64 -13.44 3.70 -5.92
CA ASN A 64 -13.87 2.69 -6.91
C ASN A 64 -14.82 1.62 -6.31
N THR A 65 -15.79 2.09 -5.55
CA THR A 65 -16.94 1.32 -5.06
C THR A 65 -17.90 0.96 -6.21
N ILE A 66 -18.97 0.23 -5.92
CA ILE A 66 -20.02 -0.10 -6.91
C ILE A 66 -21.36 0.45 -6.38
N PRO A 67 -21.91 1.54 -6.95
CA PRO A 67 -21.30 2.43 -7.96
C PRO A 67 -20.10 3.23 -7.40
N PRO A 68 -19.25 3.83 -8.26
CA PRO A 68 -18.16 4.67 -7.81
C PRO A 68 -18.67 5.93 -7.07
N VAL A 69 -17.85 6.45 -6.15
CA VAL A 69 -18.14 7.71 -5.44
C VAL A 69 -17.73 8.88 -6.33
N THR A 70 -18.69 9.63 -6.90
CA THR A 70 -18.44 10.71 -7.88
C THR A 70 -18.84 12.10 -7.37
N THR A 71 -19.52 12.21 -6.23
CA THR A 71 -19.95 13.50 -5.64
C THR A 71 -19.53 13.65 -4.19
N CYS A 72 -19.40 14.89 -3.71
CA CYS A 72 -19.08 15.18 -2.31
C CYS A 72 -20.11 14.59 -1.33
N ALA A 73 -21.40 14.61 -1.68
CA ALA A 73 -22.46 14.02 -0.87
C ALA A 73 -22.31 12.50 -0.71
N GLN A 74 -21.95 11.78 -1.79
CA GLN A 74 -21.68 10.35 -1.72
C GLN A 74 -20.46 10.04 -0.85
N ALA A 75 -19.40 10.85 -0.96
CA ALA A 75 -18.20 10.72 -0.12
C ALA A 75 -18.53 10.90 1.37
N ALA A 76 -19.31 11.91 1.72
CA ALA A 76 -19.76 12.14 3.09
C ALA A 76 -20.59 10.97 3.63
N ALA A 77 -21.55 10.47 2.83
CA ALA A 77 -22.38 9.32 3.23
C ALA A 77 -21.55 8.04 3.40
N TYR A 78 -20.54 7.83 2.56
CA TYR A 78 -19.62 6.69 2.69
C TYR A 78 -18.76 6.82 3.95
N ARG A 79 -18.18 8.00 4.18
CA ARG A 79 -17.42 8.30 5.40
C ARG A 79 -18.23 8.06 6.66
N GLU A 80 -19.49 8.48 6.68
CA GLU A 80 -20.37 8.29 7.84
C GLU A 80 -20.55 6.80 8.19
N ARG A 81 -20.66 5.92 7.18
CA ARG A 81 -20.72 4.47 7.40
C ARG A 81 -19.43 3.93 8.00
N LEU A 82 -18.27 4.38 7.53
CA LEU A 82 -16.96 3.97 8.05
C LEU A 82 -16.74 4.43 9.50
N VAL A 83 -17.09 5.69 9.80
CA VAL A 83 -17.01 6.26 11.16
C VAL A 83 -17.92 5.52 12.15
N ARG A 84 -19.08 5.02 11.70
CA ARG A 84 -19.94 4.18 12.56
C ARG A 84 -19.30 2.84 12.92
N ILE A 85 -18.42 2.31 12.07
CA ILE A 85 -17.69 1.05 12.32
C ILE A 85 -16.52 1.31 13.27
N ASP A 86 -15.67 2.30 12.97
CA ASP A 86 -14.61 2.74 13.87
C ASP A 86 -14.45 4.27 13.83
N PRO A 87 -14.84 4.97 14.90
CA PRO A 87 -14.77 6.43 14.97
C PRO A 87 -13.36 6.96 15.30
N ASN A 88 -12.39 6.09 15.59
CA ASN A 88 -11.03 6.49 15.98
C ASN A 88 -10.06 6.52 14.79
N VAL A 89 -10.56 6.36 13.57
CA VAL A 89 -9.78 6.45 12.34
C VAL A 89 -10.17 7.72 11.59
N ASP A 90 -9.16 8.46 11.14
CA ASP A 90 -9.35 9.60 10.25
C ASP A 90 -9.51 9.13 8.81
N TYR A 91 -10.73 9.19 8.28
CA TYR A 91 -11.02 8.86 6.88
C TYR A 91 -10.95 10.11 6.00
N MET A 92 -9.91 10.17 5.17
CA MET A 92 -9.75 11.15 4.10
C MET A 92 -10.41 10.60 2.84
N MET A 93 -11.40 11.30 2.29
CA MET A 93 -12.21 10.77 1.19
C MET A 93 -11.67 11.25 -0.17
N THR A 94 -11.87 10.44 -1.20
CA THR A 94 -11.62 10.82 -2.59
C THR A 94 -12.88 10.67 -3.44
N LEU A 95 -12.92 11.33 -4.59
CA LEU A 95 -13.92 11.08 -5.64
C LEU A 95 -13.28 10.34 -6.81
N PHE A 96 -14.05 9.51 -7.51
CA PHE A 96 -13.67 8.86 -8.75
C PHE A 96 -13.74 9.89 -9.87
N LEU A 97 -12.65 10.06 -10.64
CA LEU A 97 -12.63 10.96 -11.79
C LEU A 97 -13.56 10.45 -12.88
N SER A 98 -14.70 11.11 -13.07
CA SER A 98 -15.69 10.80 -14.09
C SER A 98 -16.34 12.10 -14.62
N PRO A 99 -17.10 12.04 -15.72
CA PRO A 99 -17.86 13.18 -16.21
C PRO A 99 -18.93 13.71 -15.24
N GLU A 100 -19.25 12.97 -14.17
CA GLU A 100 -20.23 13.38 -13.15
C GLU A 100 -19.62 14.34 -12.11
N VAL A 101 -18.29 14.38 -11.98
CA VAL A 101 -17.62 15.28 -11.05
C VAL A 101 -17.86 16.73 -11.48
N SER A 102 -18.32 17.56 -10.54
CA SER A 102 -18.59 18.97 -10.78
C SER A 102 -17.62 19.88 -10.03
N ALA A 103 -17.02 20.85 -10.73
CA ALA A 103 -16.19 21.87 -10.11
C ALA A 103 -16.96 22.70 -9.06
N ASP A 104 -18.26 22.96 -9.28
CA ASP A 104 -19.08 23.70 -8.34
C ASP A 104 -19.38 22.89 -7.08
N ASP A 105 -19.58 21.57 -7.20
CA ASP A 105 -19.73 20.68 -6.05
C ASP A 105 -18.44 20.67 -5.22
N LEU A 106 -17.27 20.58 -5.86
CA LEU A 106 -15.98 20.66 -5.17
C LEU A 106 -15.81 21.97 -4.40
N ARG A 107 -16.07 23.11 -5.05
CA ARG A 107 -15.92 24.45 -4.43
C ARG A 107 -16.84 24.64 -3.23
N GLN A 108 -18.06 24.09 -3.29
CA GLN A 108 -19.05 24.26 -2.23
C GLN A 108 -18.86 23.25 -1.10
N ASN A 109 -18.55 21.99 -1.42
CA ASN A 109 -18.78 20.87 -0.51
C ASN A 109 -17.52 20.06 -0.15
N ALA A 110 -16.40 20.18 -0.88
CA ALA A 110 -15.25 19.28 -0.68
C ALA A 110 -14.76 19.25 0.78
N LYS A 111 -14.55 20.43 1.38
CA LYS A 111 -14.05 20.55 2.76
C LYS A 111 -15.01 19.92 3.78
N MET A 112 -16.31 20.24 3.71
CA MET A 112 -17.30 19.73 4.66
C MET A 112 -17.57 18.24 4.50
N CYS A 113 -17.37 17.71 3.29
CA CYS A 113 -17.51 16.28 2.99
C CYS A 113 -16.22 15.48 3.19
N HIS A 114 -15.15 16.10 3.72
CA HIS A 114 -13.83 15.49 3.90
C HIS A 114 -13.20 14.96 2.60
N VAL A 115 -13.56 15.54 1.46
CA VAL A 115 -12.93 15.22 0.17
C VAL A 115 -11.56 15.89 0.13
N THR A 116 -10.52 15.06 0.07
CA THR A 116 -9.11 15.47 -0.04
C THR A 116 -8.69 15.61 -1.50
N GLY A 117 -9.26 14.79 -2.38
CA GLY A 117 -8.81 14.71 -3.76
C GLY A 117 -9.69 13.89 -4.67
N ILE A 118 -9.21 13.69 -5.88
CA ILE A 118 -9.86 12.90 -6.93
C ILE A 118 -8.89 11.83 -7.42
N LYS A 119 -9.37 10.59 -7.52
CA LYS A 119 -8.62 9.44 -8.02
C LYS A 119 -9.02 9.14 -9.47
N SER A 120 -8.03 9.16 -10.34
CA SER A 120 -8.11 8.72 -11.72
C SER A 120 -7.79 7.24 -11.83
N TYR A 121 -8.63 6.52 -12.57
CA TYR A 121 -8.39 5.15 -13.01
C TYR A 121 -8.37 5.12 -14.54
N PRO A 122 -7.34 4.56 -15.19
CA PRO A 122 -7.36 4.31 -16.62
C PRO A 122 -8.44 3.28 -16.96
N LYS A 123 -9.16 3.52 -18.06
CA LYS A 123 -10.29 2.68 -18.44
C LYS A 123 -9.91 1.20 -18.58
N GLY A 124 -10.59 0.34 -17.83
CA GLY A 124 -10.46 -1.12 -17.91
C GLY A 124 -9.10 -1.68 -17.47
N VAL A 125 -8.22 -0.86 -16.87
CA VAL A 125 -6.88 -1.33 -16.46
C VAL A 125 -6.93 -2.08 -15.15
N THR A 126 -7.73 -1.64 -14.17
CA THR A 126 -7.79 -2.21 -12.80
C THR A 126 -9.23 -2.46 -12.31
N THR A 127 -9.39 -2.98 -11.09
CA THR A 127 -10.68 -3.34 -10.49
C THR A 127 -11.67 -2.16 -10.47
N ASN A 128 -12.88 -2.37 -11.01
CA ASN A 128 -13.96 -1.38 -11.13
C ASN A 128 -13.58 -0.11 -11.93
N SER A 129 -12.71 -0.23 -12.94
CA SER A 129 -12.27 0.90 -13.78
C SER A 129 -12.94 0.98 -15.16
N ASP A 130 -14.05 0.29 -15.38
CA ASP A 130 -14.74 0.27 -16.70
C ASP A 130 -15.23 1.65 -17.16
N GLN A 131 -15.44 2.58 -16.21
CA GLN A 131 -15.78 3.98 -16.43
C GLN A 131 -14.55 4.93 -16.39
N GLY A 132 -13.34 4.37 -16.47
CA GLY A 132 -12.09 5.11 -16.34
C GLY A 132 -11.75 6.03 -17.54
N VAL A 133 -10.63 6.74 -17.42
CA VAL A 133 -10.21 7.82 -18.33
C VAL A 133 -9.46 7.28 -19.55
N GLU A 134 -9.81 7.79 -20.74
CA GLU A 134 -9.06 7.60 -21.99
C GLU A 134 -8.27 8.86 -22.39
N SER A 135 -8.76 10.05 -22.05
CA SER A 135 -8.09 11.34 -22.24
C SER A 135 -8.41 12.29 -21.09
N TYR A 136 -7.41 13.06 -20.67
CA TYR A 136 -7.50 13.99 -19.55
C TYR A 136 -8.05 15.38 -19.93
N GLU A 137 -8.06 15.75 -21.22
CA GLU A 137 -8.44 17.10 -21.66
C GLU A 137 -9.85 17.51 -21.23
N GLN A 138 -10.80 16.56 -21.25
CA GLN A 138 -12.18 16.80 -20.80
C GLN A 138 -12.29 17.15 -19.31
N TYR A 139 -11.27 16.82 -18.51
CA TYR A 139 -11.24 17.07 -17.06
C TYR A 139 -10.42 18.30 -16.68
N TYR A 140 -9.87 19.05 -17.63
CA TYR A 140 -9.03 20.21 -17.34
C TYR A 140 -9.73 21.25 -16.47
N GLY A 141 -11.02 21.53 -16.69
CA GLY A 141 -11.78 22.43 -15.81
C GLY A 141 -11.93 21.92 -14.37
N ILE A 142 -11.94 20.60 -14.17
CA ILE A 142 -11.91 19.98 -12.83
C ILE A 142 -10.53 20.15 -12.19
N PHE A 143 -9.45 19.95 -12.97
CA PHE A 143 -8.08 20.11 -12.48
C PHE A 143 -7.75 21.56 -12.11
N GLU A 144 -8.29 22.55 -12.84
CA GLU A 144 -8.23 23.96 -12.46
C GLU A 144 -8.89 24.20 -11.10
N ALA A 145 -10.11 23.70 -10.90
CA ALA A 145 -10.82 23.82 -9.62
C ALA A 145 -10.07 23.11 -8.48
N MET A 146 -9.51 21.93 -8.72
CA MET A 146 -8.70 21.22 -7.71
C MET A 146 -7.46 22.02 -7.32
N GLN A 147 -6.77 22.61 -8.29
CA GLN A 147 -5.60 23.47 -8.06
C GLN A 147 -5.98 24.71 -7.23
N GLU A 148 -7.09 25.38 -7.55
CA GLU A 148 -7.60 26.53 -6.79
C GLU A 148 -7.91 26.16 -5.32
N LEU A 149 -8.47 24.97 -5.10
CA LEU A 149 -8.90 24.50 -3.79
C LEU A 149 -7.78 23.80 -2.99
N GLY A 150 -6.62 23.56 -3.60
CA GLY A 150 -5.53 22.79 -2.99
C GLY A 150 -5.82 21.29 -2.81
N LEU A 151 -6.75 20.74 -3.59
CA LEU A 151 -7.08 19.31 -3.62
C LEU A 151 -6.01 18.51 -4.37
N THR A 152 -5.98 17.20 -4.12
CA THR A 152 -4.98 16.28 -4.71
C THR A 152 -5.54 15.47 -5.87
N LEU A 153 -4.76 15.30 -6.93
CA LEU A 153 -5.03 14.38 -8.02
C LEU A 153 -4.22 13.10 -7.84
N HIS A 154 -4.90 11.97 -7.67
CA HIS A 154 -4.30 10.67 -7.50
C HIS A 154 -4.39 9.90 -8.82
N LEU A 155 -3.26 9.38 -9.31
CA LEU A 155 -3.17 8.75 -10.62
C LEU A 155 -2.80 7.27 -10.47
N HIS A 156 -3.70 6.37 -10.88
CA HIS A 156 -3.28 5.02 -11.26
C HIS A 156 -2.56 5.10 -12.60
N GLY A 157 -1.23 5.16 -12.58
CA GLY A 157 -0.44 5.49 -13.77
C GLY A 157 -0.13 4.29 -14.65
N GLU A 158 -1.10 3.77 -15.41
CA GLU A 158 -0.87 2.73 -16.42
C GLU A 158 -1.65 3.06 -17.70
N VAL A 159 -1.05 2.89 -18.88
CA VAL A 159 -1.73 3.11 -20.16
C VAL A 159 -2.58 1.90 -20.55
N PRO A 160 -3.90 2.05 -20.80
CA PRO A 160 -4.75 0.95 -21.29
C PRO A 160 -4.24 0.37 -22.61
N GLY A 161 -4.31 -0.96 -22.75
CA GLY A 161 -3.88 -1.66 -23.97
C GLY A 161 -2.37 -1.77 -24.16
N VAL A 162 -1.56 -1.12 -23.32
CA VAL A 162 -0.12 -1.38 -23.21
C VAL A 162 0.09 -2.58 -22.30
N ALA A 163 1.17 -3.31 -22.56
CA ALA A 163 1.54 -4.47 -21.78
C ALA A 163 1.79 -4.15 -20.30
N PRO A 164 1.44 -5.04 -19.35
CA PRO A 164 1.54 -4.73 -17.91
C PRO A 164 2.93 -4.36 -17.40
N LEU A 165 3.99 -4.86 -18.05
CA LEU A 165 5.35 -4.51 -17.65
C LEU A 165 5.76 -3.11 -18.12
N ASP A 166 5.16 -2.60 -19.20
CA ASP A 166 5.54 -1.33 -19.82
C ASP A 166 4.50 -0.22 -19.57
N ALA A 167 3.28 -0.59 -19.15
CA ALA A 167 2.14 0.31 -19.07
C ALA A 167 2.37 1.50 -18.14
N GLU A 168 3.14 1.30 -17.05
CA GLU A 168 3.48 2.36 -16.12
C GLU A 168 4.51 3.34 -16.70
N GLU A 169 5.57 2.85 -17.32
CA GLU A 169 6.56 3.70 -17.97
C GLU A 169 5.95 4.48 -19.14
N ALA A 170 5.07 3.85 -19.91
CA ALA A 170 4.31 4.49 -20.98
C ALA A 170 3.37 5.61 -20.48
N PHE A 171 3.02 5.62 -19.19
CA PHE A 171 2.16 6.65 -18.60
C PHE A 171 2.93 7.93 -18.22
N ILE A 172 4.25 7.86 -18.04
CA ILE A 172 5.08 8.98 -17.57
C ILE A 172 4.88 10.26 -18.41
N PRO A 173 4.84 10.23 -19.76
CA PRO A 173 4.60 11.45 -20.55
C PRO A 173 3.26 12.13 -20.24
N PHE A 174 2.20 11.37 -19.94
CA PHE A 174 0.89 11.92 -19.57
C PHE A 174 0.93 12.56 -18.18
N PHE A 175 1.60 11.91 -17.23
CA PHE A 175 1.85 12.47 -15.90
C PHE A 175 2.63 13.80 -15.97
N GLU A 176 3.71 13.84 -16.74
CA GLU A 176 4.51 15.05 -16.97
C GLU A 176 3.70 16.16 -17.66
N GLN A 177 2.83 15.80 -18.61
CA GLN A 177 1.93 16.74 -19.29
C GLN A 177 0.90 17.36 -18.35
N ILE A 178 0.28 16.57 -17.46
CA ILE A 178 -0.68 17.08 -16.46
C ILE A 178 0.02 18.10 -15.57
N HIS A 179 1.19 17.76 -15.02
CA HIS A 179 1.95 18.68 -14.18
C HIS A 179 2.34 19.96 -14.93
N SER A 180 2.84 19.84 -16.17
CA SER A 180 3.22 21.01 -16.99
C SER A 180 2.04 21.96 -17.25
N ARG A 181 0.81 21.44 -17.33
CA ARG A 181 -0.40 22.23 -17.55
C ARG A 181 -0.92 22.85 -16.26
N PHE A 182 -0.83 22.11 -15.15
CA PHE A 182 -1.33 22.50 -13.83
C PHE A 182 -0.18 22.50 -12.82
N PRO A 183 0.75 23.47 -12.91
CA PRO A 183 2.01 23.43 -12.16
C PRO A 183 1.84 23.53 -10.64
N SER A 184 0.69 24.03 -10.16
CA SER A 184 0.39 24.13 -8.72
C SER A 184 -0.57 23.04 -8.22
N LEU A 185 -1.12 22.20 -9.11
CA LEU A 185 -1.96 21.07 -8.71
C LEU A 185 -1.12 20.08 -7.91
N LYS A 186 -1.65 19.61 -6.78
CA LYS A 186 -1.00 18.54 -6.03
C LYS A 186 -1.27 17.21 -6.72
N ILE A 187 -0.23 16.47 -7.11
CA ILE A 187 -0.36 15.21 -7.87
C ILE A 187 0.32 14.09 -7.11
N VAL A 188 -0.36 12.94 -6.98
CA VAL A 188 0.22 11.70 -6.44
C VAL A 188 0.20 10.64 -7.54
N LEU A 189 1.37 10.21 -8.00
CA LEU A 189 1.48 9.01 -8.84
C LEU A 189 1.43 7.79 -7.92
N GLU A 190 0.30 7.09 -7.94
CA GLU A 190 0.03 6.04 -6.97
C GLU A 190 0.85 4.78 -7.22
N HIS A 191 1.14 4.05 -6.14
CA HIS A 191 1.67 2.67 -6.09
C HIS A 191 2.68 2.38 -7.21
N VAL A 192 3.70 3.24 -7.32
CA VAL A 192 4.72 3.14 -8.37
C VAL A 192 5.45 1.82 -8.27
N SER A 193 5.76 1.22 -9.43
CA SER A 193 6.29 -0.13 -9.51
C SER A 193 7.55 -0.25 -10.38
N THR A 194 7.97 0.82 -11.05
CA THR A 194 9.11 0.87 -11.98
C THR A 194 10.21 1.83 -11.51
N ALA A 195 11.46 1.54 -11.87
CA ALA A 195 12.57 2.48 -11.68
C ALA A 195 12.35 3.79 -12.47
N ALA A 196 11.68 3.72 -13.62
CA ALA A 196 11.37 4.87 -14.46
C ALA A 196 10.42 5.86 -13.75
N ALA A 197 9.36 5.36 -13.12
CA ALA A 197 8.43 6.18 -12.34
C ALA A 197 9.12 6.83 -11.13
N ILE A 198 9.99 6.11 -10.42
CA ILE A 198 10.83 6.69 -9.36
C ILE A 198 11.63 7.88 -9.89
N GLN A 199 12.34 7.69 -11.00
CA GLN A 199 13.16 8.77 -11.58
C GLN A 199 12.30 9.95 -12.07
N ALA A 200 11.11 9.69 -12.61
CA ALA A 200 10.20 10.75 -13.04
C ALA A 200 9.75 11.61 -11.86
N VAL A 201 9.28 10.98 -10.77
CA VAL A 201 8.81 11.68 -9.57
C VAL A 201 9.93 12.45 -8.88
N LYS A 202 11.15 11.91 -8.78
CA LYS A 202 12.31 12.59 -8.18
C LYS A 202 12.70 13.90 -8.86
N ARG A 203 12.30 14.11 -10.12
CA ARG A 203 12.56 15.36 -10.87
C ARG A 203 11.47 16.42 -10.68
N MET A 204 10.37 16.07 -10.02
CA MET A 204 9.21 16.94 -9.87
C MET A 204 9.35 17.88 -8.66
N PRO A 205 8.59 18.99 -8.62
CA PRO A 205 8.52 19.87 -7.45
C PRO A 205 7.74 19.23 -6.29
N ALA A 206 7.82 19.86 -5.12
CA ALA A 206 7.25 19.36 -3.86
C ALA A 206 5.72 19.16 -3.83
N ASN A 207 4.97 19.73 -4.79
CA ASN A 207 3.54 19.45 -4.95
C ASN A 207 3.26 18.17 -5.76
N VAL A 208 4.28 17.40 -6.10
CA VAL A 208 4.14 16.11 -6.75
C VAL A 208 4.78 15.04 -5.87
N ALA A 209 4.11 13.90 -5.72
CA ALA A 209 4.57 12.80 -4.89
C ALA A 209 4.23 11.46 -5.53
N ALA A 210 4.67 10.38 -4.88
CA ALA A 210 4.23 9.03 -5.19
C ALA A 210 4.06 8.18 -3.94
N THR A 211 3.13 7.23 -4.00
CA THR A 211 2.99 6.22 -2.96
C THR A 211 3.74 4.94 -3.35
N ILE A 212 4.30 4.26 -2.36
CA ILE A 212 4.93 2.94 -2.53
C ILE A 212 4.25 1.94 -1.59
N THR A 213 3.91 0.78 -2.13
CA THR A 213 3.25 -0.29 -1.35
C THR A 213 4.29 -1.21 -0.68
N PRO A 214 3.95 -1.87 0.44
CA PRO A 214 4.82 -2.88 1.03
C PRO A 214 5.01 -4.10 0.11
N HIS A 215 4.01 -4.45 -0.70
CA HIS A 215 4.09 -5.63 -1.55
C HIS A 215 4.97 -5.40 -2.78
N HIS A 216 5.02 -4.20 -3.36
CA HIS A 216 5.99 -3.86 -4.43
C HIS A 216 7.42 -3.73 -3.92
N LEU A 217 7.64 -3.44 -2.63
CA LEU A 217 8.96 -3.50 -2.00
C LEU A 217 9.46 -4.94 -1.83
N MET A 218 8.61 -5.96 -1.90
CA MET A 218 9.00 -7.36 -1.69
C MET A 218 8.95 -8.19 -2.97
N LEU A 219 7.87 -8.05 -3.73
CA LEU A 219 7.57 -8.87 -4.89
C LEU A 219 8.35 -8.42 -6.12
N THR A 220 8.60 -9.40 -6.98
CA THR A 220 8.98 -9.22 -8.37
C THR A 220 7.96 -9.96 -9.27
N VAL A 221 8.05 -9.78 -10.58
CA VAL A 221 7.20 -10.49 -11.54
C VAL A 221 7.31 -12.01 -11.39
N ASP A 222 8.48 -12.53 -11.01
CA ASP A 222 8.74 -13.96 -10.74
C ASP A 222 7.88 -14.49 -9.57
N ASP A 223 7.41 -13.61 -8.69
CA ASP A 223 6.57 -13.96 -7.54
C ASP A 223 5.07 -13.97 -7.88
N VAL A 224 4.70 -13.66 -9.12
CA VAL A 224 3.30 -13.49 -9.54
C VAL A 224 2.98 -14.37 -10.75
N VAL A 225 3.86 -14.39 -11.74
CA VAL A 225 3.63 -14.94 -13.07
C VAL A 225 4.53 -16.15 -13.33
N LYS A 226 4.00 -17.14 -14.06
CA LYS A 226 4.74 -18.35 -14.46
C LYS A 226 6.05 -18.00 -15.21
N PRO A 227 7.19 -18.62 -14.90
CA PRO A 227 8.47 -18.35 -15.56
C PRO A 227 8.43 -18.43 -17.09
N ASP A 228 7.70 -19.40 -17.65
CA ASP A 228 7.57 -19.56 -19.10
C ASP A 228 6.81 -18.40 -19.76
N ALA A 229 5.84 -17.81 -19.06
CA ALA A 229 5.11 -16.65 -19.56
C ALA A 229 5.99 -15.39 -19.56
N ILE A 230 6.82 -15.22 -18.52
CA ILE A 230 7.82 -14.15 -18.45
C ILE A 230 8.81 -14.28 -19.60
N LYS A 231 9.38 -15.49 -19.79
CA LYS A 231 10.35 -15.76 -20.86
C LYS A 231 9.79 -15.44 -22.24
N ARG A 232 8.58 -15.93 -22.55
CA ARG A 232 7.91 -15.64 -23.84
C ARG A 232 7.72 -14.14 -24.05
N ALA A 233 7.32 -13.41 -23.01
CA ALA A 233 7.12 -11.98 -23.11
C ALA A 233 8.41 -11.19 -23.32
N MET A 234 9.52 -11.63 -22.73
CA MET A 234 10.85 -11.03 -22.94
C MET A 234 11.40 -11.34 -24.33
N GLU A 235 11.17 -12.54 -24.86
CA GLU A 235 11.73 -12.99 -26.16
C GLU A 235 10.99 -12.41 -27.37
N THR A 236 9.68 -12.16 -27.26
CA THR A 236 8.87 -11.80 -28.44
C THR A 236 8.80 -10.30 -28.74
N ALA A 237 9.40 -9.43 -27.91
CA ALA A 237 9.19 -7.96 -27.92
C ALA A 237 7.70 -7.52 -27.91
N ALA A 238 6.78 -8.49 -27.82
CA ALA A 238 5.35 -8.34 -27.78
C ALA A 238 4.95 -8.61 -26.35
N HIS A 239 5.15 -7.61 -25.49
CA HIS A 239 4.80 -7.64 -24.07
C HIS A 239 3.27 -7.87 -23.80
N ARG A 240 2.47 -8.08 -24.85
CA ARG A 240 1.01 -8.37 -24.83
C ARG A 240 0.61 -9.67 -24.10
N GLY A 241 1.56 -10.51 -23.67
CA GLY A 241 1.29 -11.83 -23.09
C GLY A 241 1.17 -11.92 -21.56
N LEU A 242 1.58 -10.90 -20.79
CA LEU A 242 1.64 -11.00 -19.32
C LEU A 242 0.33 -10.70 -18.59
N CYS A 243 -0.76 -10.38 -19.29
CA CYS A 243 -2.06 -10.07 -18.69
C CYS A 243 -3.18 -11.06 -19.04
N CYS A 244 -2.86 -12.25 -19.54
CA CYS A 244 -3.87 -13.32 -19.54
C CYS A 244 -3.93 -13.95 -18.15
N ALA A 245 -5.16 -14.17 -17.65
CA ALA A 245 -5.46 -14.95 -16.44
C ALA A 245 -4.58 -16.20 -16.30
N GLU A 246 -4.29 -16.84 -17.42
CA GLU A 246 -3.54 -18.07 -17.57
C GLU A 246 -2.06 -17.96 -17.17
N ALA A 247 -1.49 -16.75 -17.20
CA ALA A 247 -0.10 -16.49 -16.86
C ALA A 247 0.13 -16.37 -15.34
N VAL A 248 -0.90 -16.01 -14.57
CA VAL A 248 -0.80 -15.83 -13.11
C VAL A 248 -0.60 -17.19 -12.43
N GLU A 249 0.48 -17.32 -11.67
CA GLU A 249 0.79 -18.52 -10.87
C GLU A 249 0.37 -18.33 -9.42
N LYS A 250 0.66 -17.15 -8.85
CA LYS A 250 0.34 -16.82 -7.45
C LYS A 250 -0.73 -15.73 -7.41
N PRO A 251 -2.03 -16.10 -7.45
CA PRO A 251 -3.11 -15.12 -7.56
C PRO A 251 -3.14 -14.11 -6.41
N HIS A 252 -2.80 -14.53 -5.18
CA HIS A 252 -2.78 -13.63 -4.01
C HIS A 252 -1.68 -12.57 -4.06
N ASN A 253 -0.68 -12.72 -4.93
CA ASN A 253 0.34 -11.71 -5.20
C ASN A 253 0.00 -10.84 -6.42
N PHE A 254 -1.03 -11.21 -7.20
CA PHE A 254 -1.45 -10.47 -8.38
C PHE A 254 -2.18 -9.18 -8.00
N CYS A 255 -1.58 -8.05 -8.39
CA CYS A 255 -2.07 -6.68 -8.24
C CYS A 255 -1.79 -5.88 -9.52
N LYS A 256 -2.26 -4.63 -9.52
CA LYS A 256 -2.04 -3.68 -10.60
C LYS A 256 -1.60 -2.34 -9.98
N PRO A 257 -0.46 -1.77 -10.39
CA PRO A 257 0.47 -2.28 -11.40
C PRO A 257 1.10 -3.63 -11.01
N LEU A 258 1.34 -4.48 -12.01
CA LEU A 258 2.00 -5.78 -11.77
C LEU A 258 3.39 -5.54 -11.18
N ALA A 259 3.81 -6.32 -10.17
CA ALA A 259 5.19 -6.30 -9.69
C ALA A 259 6.17 -6.52 -10.87
N LYS A 260 7.22 -5.69 -10.93
CA LYS A 260 8.10 -5.60 -12.09
C LYS A 260 9.40 -6.41 -11.88
N THR A 261 10.51 -5.98 -12.47
CA THR A 261 11.77 -6.71 -12.38
C THR A 261 12.46 -6.52 -11.02
N LYS A 262 13.49 -7.31 -10.73
CA LYS A 262 14.37 -7.09 -9.57
C LYS A 262 14.96 -5.68 -9.57
N ARG A 263 15.37 -5.17 -10.73
CA ARG A 263 15.89 -3.80 -10.87
C ARG A 263 14.89 -2.76 -10.42
N ASP A 264 13.62 -2.94 -10.77
CA ASP A 264 12.56 -2.01 -10.38
C ASP A 264 12.29 -2.06 -8.88
N ARG A 265 12.14 -3.27 -8.32
CA ARG A 265 11.99 -3.46 -6.86
C ARG A 265 13.17 -2.85 -6.10
N ASP A 266 14.39 -3.06 -6.57
CA ASP A 266 15.59 -2.53 -5.92
C ASP A 266 15.65 -0.99 -6.02
N ALA A 267 15.12 -0.37 -7.09
CA ALA A 267 14.97 1.08 -7.18
C ALA A 267 13.94 1.62 -6.17
N LEU A 268 12.81 0.91 -5.96
CA LEU A 268 11.84 1.24 -4.91
C LEU A 268 12.49 1.15 -3.51
N ARG A 269 13.24 0.08 -3.24
CA ARG A 269 13.96 -0.08 -1.97
C ARG A 269 15.02 1.01 -1.76
N GLN A 270 15.76 1.35 -2.80
CA GLN A 270 16.81 2.37 -2.73
C GLN A 270 16.22 3.74 -2.39
N VAL A 271 15.09 4.14 -2.98
CA VAL A 271 14.51 5.47 -2.68
C VAL A 271 14.02 5.58 -1.23
N ILE A 272 13.54 4.47 -0.66
CA ILE A 272 13.23 4.37 0.78
C ILE A 272 14.51 4.50 1.62
N GLN A 273 15.58 3.81 1.25
CA GLN A 273 16.87 3.91 1.92
C GLN A 273 17.49 5.30 1.78
N ASP A 274 17.20 6.04 0.71
CA ASP A 274 17.63 7.42 0.50
C ASP A 274 16.83 8.37 1.40
N GLY A 275 15.58 8.05 1.73
CA GLY A 275 14.69 8.90 2.52
C GLY A 275 14.16 10.09 1.73
N ASP A 276 13.89 9.89 0.44
CA ASP A 276 13.39 10.93 -0.46
C ASP A 276 11.96 11.33 -0.08
N THR A 277 11.73 12.62 0.14
CA THR A 277 10.48 13.17 0.68
C THR A 277 9.31 13.15 -0.31
N HIS A 278 9.57 12.89 -1.60
CA HIS A 278 8.49 12.73 -2.59
C HIS A 278 7.73 11.41 -2.43
N PHE A 279 8.24 10.47 -1.62
CA PHE A 279 7.67 9.14 -1.48
C PHE A 279 7.16 8.88 -0.07
N PHE A 280 5.92 8.40 0.02
CA PHE A 280 5.29 8.04 1.28
C PHE A 280 4.44 6.77 1.14
N LEU A 281 3.96 6.26 2.28
CA LEU A 281 3.16 5.05 2.33
C LEU A 281 1.81 5.23 1.62
N GLY A 282 1.53 4.33 0.67
CA GLY A 282 0.19 3.98 0.26
C GLY A 282 0.15 2.46 0.10
N SER A 283 -0.63 1.78 0.92
CA SER A 283 -0.58 0.32 1.03
C SER A 283 -1.13 -0.39 -0.20
N ASP A 284 -2.06 0.28 -0.89
CA ASP A 284 -2.98 -0.29 -1.86
C ASP A 284 -3.57 -1.61 -1.34
N SER A 285 -3.94 -1.62 -0.05
CA SER A 285 -4.58 -2.78 0.55
C SER A 285 -5.94 -2.98 -0.11
N ALA A 286 -6.02 -3.99 -0.96
CA ALA A 286 -7.15 -4.25 -1.84
C ALA A 286 -7.77 -5.63 -1.52
N PRO A 287 -8.66 -5.70 -0.51
CA PRO A 287 -9.28 -6.95 -0.10
C PRO A 287 -10.18 -7.51 -1.19
N HIS A 288 -10.09 -8.83 -1.41
CA HIS A 288 -10.97 -9.61 -2.27
C HIS A 288 -11.29 -10.94 -1.55
N PRO A 289 -12.52 -11.45 -1.64
CA PRO A 289 -12.82 -12.81 -1.19
C PRO A 289 -11.85 -13.81 -1.82
N ARG A 290 -11.48 -14.85 -1.07
CA ARG A 290 -10.53 -15.88 -1.50
C ARG A 290 -10.93 -16.47 -2.84
N LEU A 291 -12.21 -16.82 -3.00
CA LEU A 291 -12.74 -17.37 -4.26
C LEU A 291 -12.57 -16.44 -5.46
N ALA A 292 -12.65 -15.12 -5.28
CA ALA A 292 -12.42 -14.15 -6.35
C ALA A 292 -10.93 -14.01 -6.72
N LYS A 293 -10.02 -14.33 -5.79
CA LYS A 293 -8.59 -14.43 -6.08
C LYS A 293 -8.25 -15.75 -6.76
N GLU A 294 -8.89 -16.85 -6.37
CA GLU A 294 -8.66 -18.19 -6.92
C GLU A 294 -9.47 -18.49 -8.20
N SER A 295 -10.18 -17.50 -8.75
CA SER A 295 -10.87 -17.61 -10.04
C SER A 295 -9.95 -17.37 -11.25
N SER A 296 -10.49 -17.59 -12.45
CA SER A 296 -9.83 -17.25 -13.72
C SER A 296 -10.74 -16.34 -14.56
N PRO A 297 -10.38 -15.06 -14.78
CA PRO A 297 -9.22 -14.36 -14.24
C PRO A 297 -9.26 -14.18 -12.70
N PRO A 298 -8.10 -14.11 -12.04
CA PRO A 298 -8.02 -13.74 -10.64
C PRO A 298 -8.24 -12.24 -10.48
N ALA A 299 -8.97 -11.82 -9.45
CA ALA A 299 -9.11 -10.41 -9.11
C ALA A 299 -7.74 -9.79 -8.76
N ALA A 300 -7.48 -8.56 -9.21
CA ALA A 300 -6.24 -7.84 -8.92
C ALA A 300 -6.33 -7.11 -7.58
N GLY A 301 -5.35 -7.33 -6.70
CA GLY A 301 -5.24 -6.67 -5.40
C GLY A 301 -4.52 -7.53 -4.37
N VAL A 302 -3.73 -6.91 -3.49
CA VAL A 302 -3.03 -7.58 -2.39
C VAL A 302 -3.58 -7.05 -1.08
N PHE A 303 -3.93 -7.94 -0.14
CA PHE A 303 -4.51 -7.53 1.13
C PHE A 303 -3.44 -7.40 2.22
N THR A 304 -3.11 -6.16 2.60
CA THR A 304 -2.01 -5.85 3.53
C THR A 304 -2.49 -5.23 4.85
N GLN A 305 -3.70 -4.66 4.89
CA GLN A 305 -4.18 -3.86 6.03
C GLN A 305 -3.93 -4.46 7.42
N PRO A 306 -4.31 -5.72 7.73
CA PRO A 306 -4.31 -6.21 9.11
C PRO A 306 -2.91 -6.33 9.74
N LEU A 307 -1.85 -6.26 8.93
CA LEU A 307 -0.46 -6.43 9.35
C LEU A 307 0.44 -5.37 8.69
N LEU A 308 -0.12 -4.25 8.24
CA LEU A 308 0.58 -3.25 7.42
C LEU A 308 1.89 -2.78 8.06
N LEU A 309 1.85 -2.32 9.31
CA LEU A 309 3.05 -1.87 10.02
C LEU A 309 4.05 -3.02 10.26
N ALA A 310 3.59 -4.25 10.45
CA ALA A 310 4.49 -5.41 10.61
C ALA A 310 5.27 -5.71 9.32
N TYR A 311 4.64 -5.57 8.15
CA TYR A 311 5.35 -5.67 6.86
C TYR A 311 6.38 -4.56 6.73
N LEU A 312 6.01 -3.32 7.01
CA LEU A 312 6.90 -2.16 6.87
C LEU A 312 8.10 -2.26 7.81
N VAL A 313 7.91 -2.59 9.09
CA VAL A 313 9.02 -2.80 10.03
C VAL A 313 9.95 -3.90 9.52
N SER A 314 9.41 -5.02 9.04
CA SER A 314 10.21 -6.13 8.52
C SER A 314 11.07 -5.68 7.32
N ILE A 315 10.48 -4.94 6.38
CA ILE A 315 11.16 -4.40 5.20
C ILE A 315 12.24 -3.39 5.61
N PHE A 316 11.90 -2.40 6.44
CA PHE A 316 12.83 -1.34 6.82
C PHE A 316 13.99 -1.85 7.69
N ALA A 317 13.75 -2.87 8.52
CA ALA A 317 14.80 -3.56 9.25
C ALA A 317 15.72 -4.37 8.32
N GLU A 318 15.17 -5.10 7.35
CA GLU A 318 15.95 -5.81 6.31
C GLU A 318 16.84 -4.85 5.52
N LEU A 319 16.30 -3.67 5.17
CA LEU A 319 17.03 -2.62 4.44
C LEU A 319 18.04 -1.83 5.31
N GLY A 320 18.08 -2.08 6.63
CA GLY A 320 18.97 -1.36 7.54
C GLY A 320 18.62 0.12 7.72
N CYS A 321 17.37 0.52 7.47
CA CYS A 321 16.92 1.92 7.49
C CYS A 321 15.68 2.15 8.38
N ILE A 322 15.53 1.38 9.46
CA ILE A 322 14.37 1.45 10.37
C ILE A 322 14.05 2.86 10.89
N SER A 323 15.07 3.70 11.10
CA SER A 323 14.91 5.10 11.52
C SER A 323 14.16 5.99 10.51
N LYS A 324 14.00 5.54 9.26
CA LYS A 324 13.24 6.26 8.22
C LYS A 324 11.77 5.87 8.15
N LEU A 325 11.35 4.85 8.91
CA LEU A 325 10.00 4.31 8.84
C LEU A 325 8.94 5.35 9.19
N ARG A 326 9.16 6.14 10.24
CA ARG A 326 8.20 7.15 10.70
C ARG A 326 7.96 8.24 9.66
N GLU A 327 9.02 8.75 9.06
CA GLU A 327 8.92 9.78 8.02
C GLU A 327 8.21 9.24 6.77
N PHE A 328 8.57 8.05 6.30
CA PHE A 328 7.91 7.42 5.15
C PHE A 328 6.43 7.11 5.40
N ALA A 329 6.10 6.62 6.59
CA ALA A 329 4.76 6.11 6.91
C ALA A 329 3.80 7.17 7.48
N ASP A 330 4.27 8.38 7.79
CA ASP A 330 3.41 9.47 8.26
C ASP A 330 3.96 10.86 7.92
N GLY A 331 5.21 11.17 8.25
CA GLY A 331 5.77 12.54 8.16
C GLY A 331 5.77 13.17 6.76
N HIS A 332 6.19 12.42 5.74
CA HIS A 332 6.18 12.88 4.35
C HIS A 332 4.76 13.15 3.84
N ALA A 333 3.80 12.28 4.18
CA ALA A 333 2.39 12.47 3.84
C ALA A 333 1.81 13.69 4.58
N ALA A 334 2.10 13.83 5.88
CA ALA A 334 1.70 14.97 6.69
C ALA A 334 2.13 16.30 6.05
N ALA A 335 3.38 16.38 5.62
CA ALA A 335 3.91 17.55 4.90
C ALA A 335 3.21 17.79 3.55
N PHE A 336 2.95 16.74 2.77
CA PHE A 336 2.33 16.86 1.45
C PHE A 336 0.84 17.29 1.52
N PHE A 337 0.07 16.66 2.40
CA PHE A 337 -1.36 16.92 2.56
C PHE A 337 -1.66 18.11 3.49
N GLY A 338 -0.69 18.52 4.33
CA GLY A 338 -0.83 19.64 5.25
C GLY A 338 -1.59 19.30 6.53
N PHE A 339 -1.44 18.07 7.02
CA PHE A 339 -1.91 17.66 8.35
C PHE A 339 -0.73 17.50 9.31
N GLU A 340 -0.99 17.45 10.62
CA GLU A 340 0.05 17.30 11.64
C GLU A 340 0.59 15.86 11.69
N ALA A 341 1.91 15.74 11.68
CA ALA A 341 2.58 14.45 11.84
C ALA A 341 2.29 13.87 13.23
N ALA A 342 2.16 12.55 13.30
CA ALA A 342 1.85 11.83 14.52
C ALA A 342 3.01 11.94 15.52
N THR A 343 2.66 12.14 16.79
CA THR A 343 3.63 12.13 17.90
C THR A 343 3.20 11.17 19.00
N LEU A 344 4.15 10.78 19.86
CA LEU A 344 3.85 9.95 21.02
C LEU A 344 3.30 10.84 22.13
N GLU A 345 1.98 10.81 22.29
CA GLU A 345 1.28 11.58 23.31
C GLU A 345 0.63 10.66 24.34
N GLU A 346 0.67 11.07 25.61
CA GLU A 346 0.15 10.27 26.71
C GLU A 346 -1.33 9.93 26.49
N ASN A 347 -1.68 8.66 26.67
CA ASN A 347 -3.03 8.08 26.44
C ASN A 347 -3.50 7.97 24.98
N LEU A 348 -2.73 8.45 23.98
CA LEU A 348 -3.04 8.15 22.58
C LEU A 348 -2.57 6.75 22.19
N GLU A 349 -3.20 6.15 21.19
CA GLU A 349 -2.77 4.85 20.67
C GLU A 349 -1.40 4.96 19.98
N CYS A 350 -0.54 3.99 20.22
CA CYS A 350 0.78 3.85 19.60
C CYS A 350 1.01 2.39 19.20
N ALA A 351 1.98 2.16 18.33
CA ALA A 351 2.44 0.83 17.98
C ALA A 351 3.65 0.45 18.82
N VAL A 352 3.58 -0.70 19.48
CA VAL A 352 4.74 -1.35 20.09
C VAL A 352 5.13 -2.55 19.24
N ILE A 353 6.39 -2.54 18.82
CA ILE A 353 6.98 -3.46 17.86
C ILE A 353 7.92 -4.38 18.64
N GLN A 354 7.54 -5.65 18.73
CA GLN A 354 8.35 -6.67 19.39
C GLN A 354 9.18 -7.41 18.33
N PRO A 355 10.50 -7.62 18.53
CA PRO A 355 11.34 -8.46 17.69
C PRO A 355 11.11 -9.94 18.00
N THR A 356 9.84 -10.33 17.94
CA THR A 356 9.34 -11.68 18.14
C THR A 356 8.64 -12.10 16.85
N PRO A 357 9.04 -13.22 16.25
CA PRO A 357 8.40 -13.67 15.03
C PRO A 357 6.91 -13.95 15.22
N GLN A 358 6.10 -13.56 14.25
CA GLN A 358 4.69 -13.92 14.17
C GLN A 358 4.39 -14.65 12.87
N ARG A 359 3.54 -15.67 12.96
CA ARG A 359 3.02 -16.34 11.77
C ARG A 359 1.85 -15.56 11.20
N VAL A 360 1.92 -15.21 9.93
CA VAL A 360 0.83 -14.57 9.21
C VAL A 360 -0.34 -15.57 9.09
N PRO A 361 -1.56 -15.20 9.50
CA PRO A 361 -2.73 -16.05 9.31
C PRO A 361 -2.88 -16.50 7.86
N SER A 362 -3.31 -17.75 7.65
CA SER A 362 -3.55 -18.24 6.28
C SER A 362 -4.73 -17.54 5.61
N ILE A 363 -5.71 -17.09 6.41
CA ILE A 363 -6.90 -16.37 5.97
C ILE A 363 -7.48 -15.59 7.16
N PHE A 364 -8.00 -14.39 6.90
CA PHE A 364 -8.91 -13.72 7.82
C PHE A 364 -10.34 -14.10 7.41
N LYS A 365 -11.02 -14.91 8.23
CA LYS A 365 -12.33 -15.49 7.89
C LYS A 365 -13.46 -14.49 8.05
N PHE A 366 -14.44 -14.52 7.14
CA PHE A 366 -15.67 -13.76 7.35
C PHE A 366 -16.44 -14.30 8.56
N PRO A 367 -17.17 -13.45 9.30
CA PRO A 367 -17.99 -13.89 10.43
C PRO A 367 -18.95 -15.02 10.01
N GLY A 368 -18.95 -16.13 10.75
CA GLY A 368 -19.81 -17.27 10.50
C GLY A 368 -19.41 -18.17 9.31
N GLN A 369 -18.27 -17.91 8.65
CA GLN A 369 -17.78 -18.74 7.54
C GLN A 369 -16.50 -19.49 7.92
N GLU A 370 -16.45 -20.80 7.65
CA GLU A 370 -15.31 -21.63 8.05
C GLU A 370 -14.12 -21.55 7.07
N ASN A 371 -14.38 -21.44 5.77
CA ASN A 371 -13.37 -21.61 4.71
C ASN A 371 -13.35 -20.47 3.68
N GLU A 372 -13.91 -19.32 4.04
CA GLU A 372 -14.00 -18.15 3.17
C GLU A 372 -13.71 -16.87 3.97
N GLY A 373 -13.17 -15.88 3.27
CA GLY A 373 -12.55 -14.72 3.89
C GLY A 373 -11.58 -14.04 2.94
N VAL A 374 -10.66 -13.27 3.50
CA VAL A 374 -9.62 -12.58 2.73
C VAL A 374 -8.26 -13.13 3.11
N VAL A 375 -7.51 -13.61 2.11
CA VAL A 375 -6.14 -14.12 2.29
C VAL A 375 -5.18 -12.93 2.36
N PRO A 376 -4.45 -12.75 3.47
CA PRO A 376 -3.50 -11.64 3.58
C PRO A 376 -2.25 -11.89 2.75
N PHE A 377 -1.51 -10.82 2.48
CA PHE A 377 -0.17 -10.89 1.93
C PHE A 377 0.73 -11.78 2.80
N MET A 378 1.62 -12.57 2.20
CA MET A 378 2.50 -13.51 2.91
C MET A 378 1.76 -14.53 3.81
N ALA A 379 0.50 -14.86 3.51
CA ALA A 379 -0.29 -15.84 4.24
C ALA A 379 0.51 -17.13 4.55
N SER A 380 0.43 -17.59 5.81
CA SER A 380 1.14 -18.76 6.34
C SER A 380 2.67 -18.65 6.47
N LEU A 381 3.28 -17.56 6.03
CA LEU A 381 4.70 -17.28 6.24
C LEU A 381 4.93 -16.62 7.60
N GLU A 382 6.19 -16.37 7.94
CA GLU A 382 6.60 -15.74 9.20
C GLU A 382 7.12 -14.32 8.95
N LEU A 383 6.70 -13.38 9.78
CA LEU A 383 7.29 -12.05 9.86
C LEU A 383 8.19 -11.99 11.10
N PRO A 384 9.38 -11.35 11.03
CA PRO A 384 10.31 -11.28 12.15
C PRO A 384 9.83 -10.42 13.32
N TYR A 385 8.83 -9.57 13.12
CA TYR A 385 8.32 -8.65 14.13
C TYR A 385 6.81 -8.82 14.37
N THR A 386 6.42 -8.73 15.64
CA THR A 386 5.02 -8.63 16.07
C THR A 386 4.70 -7.17 16.38
N VAL A 387 3.52 -6.69 15.96
CA VAL A 387 3.07 -5.32 16.22
C VAL A 387 1.80 -5.37 17.07
N GLU A 388 1.79 -4.60 18.15
CA GLU A 388 0.65 -4.43 19.05
C GLU A 388 0.27 -2.96 19.15
N VAL A 389 -0.99 -2.64 18.93
CA VAL A 389 -1.53 -1.29 19.18
C VAL A 389 -2.04 -1.21 20.61
N ARG A 390 -1.54 -0.22 21.36
CA ARG A 390 -1.96 0.06 22.75
C ARG A 390 -1.78 1.53 23.07
N ARG A 391 -2.39 1.98 24.16
CA ARG A 391 -2.21 3.35 24.64
C ARG A 391 -0.78 3.59 25.09
N PHE A 392 -0.23 4.72 24.67
CA PHE A 392 1.09 5.18 25.04
C PHE A 392 1.12 5.65 26.50
N SER A 393 2.21 5.30 27.17
CA SER A 393 2.59 5.79 28.49
C SER A 393 4.08 6.10 28.43
N PRO A 394 4.56 7.20 29.06
CA PRO A 394 6.00 7.50 29.14
C PRO A 394 6.85 6.37 29.73
N SER A 395 6.25 5.44 30.48
CA SER A 395 6.96 4.24 30.97
C SER A 395 7.45 3.33 29.85
N LEU A 396 6.80 3.31 28.67
CA LEU A 396 7.22 2.52 27.52
C LEU A 396 8.61 2.91 27.02
N LEU A 397 9.01 4.18 27.15
CA LEU A 397 10.34 4.65 26.74
C LEU A 397 11.47 4.11 27.63
N LYS A 398 11.15 3.49 28.77
CA LYS A 398 12.13 2.76 29.60
C LYS A 398 12.41 1.36 29.03
N GLU A 399 11.45 0.78 28.32
CA GLU A 399 11.46 -0.62 27.86
C GLU A 399 11.66 -0.74 26.34
N CYS A 400 11.27 0.29 25.59
CA CYS A 400 11.34 0.37 24.13
C CYS A 400 12.29 1.49 23.69
N ASP A 401 12.83 1.40 22.48
CA ASP A 401 13.44 2.53 21.79
C ASP A 401 12.39 3.21 20.90
N GLU A 402 12.39 4.54 20.83
CA GLU A 402 11.51 5.29 19.93
C GLU A 402 12.09 5.26 18.49
N ILE A 403 11.19 5.15 17.50
CA ILE A 403 11.51 5.35 16.08
C ILE A 403 11.20 6.79 15.65
#